data_AF-A0A9N7UZR2-F1
#
_entry.id   AF-A0A9N7UZR2-F1
#
_cell.length_a   1.000
_cell.length_b   1.000
_cell.length_c   1.000
_cell.angle_alpha   90.00
_cell.angle_beta   90.00
_cell.angle_gamma   90.00
#
_symmetry.space_group_name_H-M   'P 1'
#
loop_
_entity.id
_entity.type
_entity.pdbx_description
1 polymer ?
#
loop_
_entity_poly.entity_id
_entity_poly.type
_entity_poly.pdbx_seq_one_letter_code
_entity_poly.pdbx_strand_id
1 'polypeptide(L)'
;TYKAFLPAMIANNHGHLVSIASSAGLVGVNGLADYCASKFAAVGFAESVGLELLATGKDGIKTTIVCPYFINTGMFDGCQTKMTGYMYSYPPPLTRSERHTQ
;
A
#
# COMPACT_ATOMS: atom_id res chain seq x y z
N THR A 1 9.30 11.11 4.24
CA THR A 1 8.62 10.73 5.50
C THR A 1 9.57 10.09 6.50
N TYR A 2 10.07 8.87 6.26
CA TYR A 2 10.96 8.16 7.19
C TYR A 2 12.15 9.02 7.66
N LYS A 3 12.93 9.56 6.72
CA LYS A 3 14.08 10.44 7.02
C LYS A 3 13.73 11.62 7.95
N ALA A 4 12.53 12.16 7.85
CA ALA A 4 12.12 13.35 8.61
C ALA A 4 11.66 13.00 10.05
N PHE A 5 10.91 11.91 10.22
CA PHE A 5 10.28 11.58 11.51
C PHE A 5 11.04 10.52 12.32
N LEU A 6 11.76 9.62 11.65
CA LEU A 6 12.44 8.50 12.28
C LEU A 6 13.49 8.93 13.32
N PRO A 7 14.31 9.98 13.10
CA PRO A 7 15.28 10.42 14.12
C PRO A 7 14.63 10.78 15.46
N ALA A 8 13.49 11.48 15.43
CA ALA A 8 12.75 11.85 16.63
C ALA A 8 12.11 10.62 17.31
N MET A 9 11.59 9.67 16.54
CA MET A 9 11.07 8.41 17.09
C MET A 9 12.17 7.60 17.76
N ILE A 10 13.36 7.52 17.16
CA ILE A 10 14.55 6.84 17.72
C ILE A 10 15.00 7.50 19.02
N ALA A 11 15.04 8.83 19.06
CA ALA A 11 15.41 9.59 20.26
C ALA A 11 14.46 9.32 21.44
N ASN A 12 13.16 9.22 21.16
CA ASN A 12 12.13 8.97 22.18
C ASN A 12 11.85 7.48 22.41
N ASN A 13 12.44 6.58 21.63
CA ASN A 13 12.07 5.15 21.53
C ASN A 13 10.54 4.94 21.48
N HIS A 14 9.84 5.76 20.71
CA HIS A 14 8.38 5.73 20.66
C HIS A 14 7.87 6.21 19.30
N GLY A 15 6.95 5.44 18.73
CA GLY A 15 6.23 5.81 17.52
C GLY A 15 5.67 4.62 16.77
N HIS A 16 4.96 4.89 15.68
CA HIS A 16 4.44 3.86 14.79
C HIS A 16 4.62 4.29 13.34
N LEU A 17 5.39 3.51 12.58
CA LEU A 17 5.55 3.67 11.14
C LEU A 17 4.54 2.78 10.42
N VAL A 18 3.61 3.39 9.70
CA VAL A 18 2.65 2.68 8.85
C VAL A 18 2.97 2.96 7.39
N SER A 19 3.33 1.92 6.64
CA SER A 19 3.61 1.99 5.21
C SER A 19 2.43 1.42 4.42
N ILE A 20 1.92 2.18 3.45
CA ILE A 20 0.86 1.72 2.55
C ILE A 20 1.49 1.25 1.24
N ALA A 21 1.54 -0.06 1.06
CA ALA A 21 2.06 -0.71 -0.13
C ALA A 21 0.91 -1.14 -1.06
N SER A 22 0.86 -2.42 -1.39
CA SER A 22 -0.10 -3.08 -2.28
C SER A 22 0.14 -4.58 -2.19
N SER A 23 -0.86 -5.41 -2.48
CA SER A 23 -0.67 -6.83 -2.77
C SER A 23 0.33 -7.05 -3.90
N ALA A 24 0.42 -6.09 -4.84
CA ALA A 24 1.41 -6.06 -5.91
C ALA A 24 2.86 -5.92 -5.42
N GLY A 25 3.06 -5.66 -4.12
CA GLY A 25 4.38 -5.69 -3.46
C GLY A 25 4.77 -7.05 -2.89
N LEU A 26 3.88 -8.03 -2.99
CA LEU A 26 4.11 -9.41 -2.56
C LEU A 26 4.09 -10.39 -3.74
N VAL A 27 3.31 -10.08 -4.77
CA VAL A 27 3.17 -10.90 -5.99
C VAL A 27 3.08 -10.02 -7.23
N GLY A 28 3.72 -10.47 -8.32
CA GLY A 28 3.69 -9.78 -9.61
C GLY A 28 2.33 -9.87 -10.29
N VAL A 29 1.95 -8.80 -11.00
CA VAL A 29 0.73 -8.73 -11.80
C VAL A 29 1.12 -8.42 -13.24
N ASN A 30 0.64 -9.24 -14.19
CA ASN A 30 0.89 -9.02 -15.61
C ASN A 30 0.37 -7.64 -16.05
N GLY A 31 1.19 -6.90 -16.79
CA GLY A 31 0.85 -5.54 -17.26
C GLY A 31 1.11 -4.41 -16.27
N LEU A 32 1.60 -4.70 -15.05
CA LEU A 32 1.88 -3.71 -14.00
C LEU A 32 3.33 -3.81 -13.49
N ALA A 33 4.30 -4.06 -14.36
CA ALA A 33 5.68 -4.37 -13.96
C ALA A 33 6.35 -3.25 -13.14
N ASP A 34 6.21 -2.00 -13.57
CA ASP A 34 6.70 -0.81 -12.90
C ASP A 34 5.99 -0.57 -11.55
N TYR A 35 4.66 -0.72 -11.54
CA TYR A 35 3.86 -0.61 -10.32
C TYR A 35 4.23 -1.70 -9.31
N CYS A 36 4.33 -2.97 -9.73
CA CYS A 36 4.81 -4.07 -8.91
C CYS A 36 6.20 -3.76 -8.36
N ALA A 37 7.17 -3.39 -9.20
CA ALA A 37 8.52 -3.05 -8.76
C ALA A 37 8.51 -1.96 -7.66
N SER A 38 7.72 -0.90 -7.85
CA SER A 38 7.59 0.17 -6.85
C SER A 38 7.03 -0.32 -5.51
N LYS A 39 6.10 -1.29 -5.54
CA LYS A 39 5.44 -1.82 -4.34
C LYS A 39 6.28 -2.88 -3.65
N PHE A 40 7.02 -3.70 -4.38
CA PHE A 40 8.05 -4.58 -3.81
C PHE A 40 9.12 -3.75 -3.10
N ALA A 41 9.58 -2.66 -3.71
CA ALA A 41 10.52 -1.74 -3.08
C ALA A 41 9.96 -1.12 -1.79
N ALA A 42 8.68 -0.74 -1.79
CA ALA A 42 8.02 -0.18 -0.61
C ALA A 42 7.92 -1.19 0.56
N VAL A 43 7.59 -2.46 0.25
CA VAL A 43 7.54 -3.55 1.24
C VAL A 43 8.94 -3.80 1.80
N GLY A 44 9.91 -4.10 0.92
CA GLY A 44 11.28 -4.43 1.34
C GLY A 44 11.96 -3.30 2.13
N PHE A 45 11.72 -2.04 1.73
CA PHE A 45 12.21 -0.90 2.49
C PHE A 45 11.63 -0.83 3.90
N ALA A 46 10.31 -0.97 4.05
CA ALA A 46 9.65 -0.90 5.35
C ALA A 46 10.02 -2.08 6.26
N GLU A 47 10.20 -3.27 5.69
CA GLU A 47 10.70 -4.45 6.41
C GLU A 47 12.15 -4.25 6.90
N SER A 48 13.05 -3.78 6.03
CA SER A 48 14.45 -3.51 6.39
C SER A 48 14.54 -2.54 7.56
N VAL A 49 13.82 -1.41 7.49
CA VAL A 49 13.82 -0.43 8.58
C VAL A 49 13.28 -1.04 9.87
N GLY A 50 12.22 -1.86 9.81
CA GLY A 50 11.70 -2.55 10.99
C GLY A 50 12.74 -3.48 11.65
N LEU A 51 13.47 -4.24 10.83
CA LEU A 51 14.53 -5.13 11.31
C LEU A 51 15.73 -4.37 11.88
N GLU A 52 16.12 -3.24 11.26
CA GLU A 52 17.17 -2.35 11.78
C GLU A 52 16.81 -1.78 13.15
N LEU A 53 15.55 -1.36 13.34
CA LEU A 53 15.05 -0.89 14.64
C LEU A 53 15.09 -2.00 15.70
N LEU A 54 14.70 -3.23 15.33
CA LEU A 54 14.79 -4.38 16.23
C LEU A 54 16.24 -4.68 16.62
N ALA A 55 17.16 -4.70 15.64
CA ALA A 55 18.58 -4.97 15.86
C ALA A 55 19.26 -3.91 16.75
N THR A 56 18.78 -2.67 16.73
CA THR A 56 19.28 -1.57 17.58
C THR A 56 18.59 -1.49 18.94
N GLY A 57 17.71 -2.44 19.27
CA GLY A 57 17.00 -2.51 20.55
C GLY A 57 15.90 -1.45 20.70
N LYS A 58 15.40 -0.87 19.61
CA LYS A 58 14.33 0.15 19.61
C LYS A 58 12.95 -0.50 19.59
N ASP A 59 12.60 -1.15 20.70
CA ASP A 59 11.37 -1.90 20.89
C ASP A 59 10.08 -1.05 20.98
N GLY A 60 10.20 0.24 21.30
CA GLY A 60 9.05 1.14 21.43
C GLY A 60 8.59 1.77 20.11
N ILE A 61 9.29 1.51 19.00
CA ILE A 61 8.88 1.94 17.66
C ILE A 61 8.26 0.75 16.93
N LYS A 62 6.96 0.85 16.64
CA LYS A 62 6.22 -0.21 15.93
C LYS A 62 6.21 0.06 14.44
N THR A 63 6.15 -1.00 13.64
CA THR A 63 6.05 -0.92 12.19
C THR A 63 4.88 -1.75 11.69
N THR A 64 4.19 -1.27 10.64
CA THR A 64 3.10 -2.00 9.99
C THR A 64 3.11 -1.70 8.51
N ILE A 65 2.96 -2.74 7.69
CA ILE A 65 2.85 -2.64 6.25
C ILE A 65 1.44 -3.07 5.87
N VAL A 66 0.70 -2.17 5.24
CA VAL A 66 -0.64 -2.46 4.73
C VAL A 66 -0.51 -2.75 3.25
N CYS A 67 -0.97 -3.94 2.82
CA CYS A 67 -0.93 -4.39 1.43
C CYS A 67 -2.36 -4.59 0.89
N PRO A 68 -3.06 -3.50 0.47
CA PRO A 68 -4.38 -3.64 -0.11
C PRO A 68 -4.35 -4.42 -1.42
N TYR A 69 -5.41 -5.18 -1.68
CA TYR A 69 -5.69 -5.72 -3.01
C TYR A 69 -6.47 -4.68 -3.82
N PHE A 70 -7.61 -5.03 -4.42
CA PHE A 70 -8.49 -4.04 -5.04
C PHE A 70 -9.26 -3.24 -3.99
N ILE A 71 -9.07 -1.92 -4.01
CA ILE A 71 -9.84 -0.95 -3.22
C ILE A 71 -10.51 0.04 -4.17
N ASN A 72 -11.80 0.27 -3.97
CA ASN A 72 -12.57 1.19 -4.79
C ASN A 72 -12.27 2.64 -4.39
N THR A 73 -11.20 3.18 -4.97
CA THR A 73 -10.68 4.54 -4.69
C THR A 73 -10.52 5.38 -5.97
N GLY A 74 -10.96 4.86 -7.12
CA GLY A 74 -10.79 5.52 -8.43
C GLY A 74 -9.40 5.35 -9.07
N MET A 75 -8.43 4.78 -8.35
CA MET A 75 -7.05 4.61 -8.83
C MET A 75 -6.92 3.77 -10.11
N PHE A 76 -7.88 2.88 -10.36
CA PHE A 76 -7.91 1.98 -11.52
C PHE A 76 -9.11 2.25 -12.45
N ASP A 77 -9.74 3.42 -12.36
CA ASP A 77 -10.85 3.77 -13.23
C ASP A 77 -10.36 3.79 -14.70
N GLY A 78 -10.94 2.92 -15.53
CA GLY A 78 -10.55 2.74 -16.93
C GLY A 78 -9.53 1.61 -17.20
N CYS A 79 -8.97 0.97 -16.17
CA CYS A 79 -8.12 -0.22 -16.37
C CYS A 79 -8.98 -1.46 -16.68
N GLN A 80 -8.76 -2.07 -17.86
CA GLN A 80 -9.43 -3.32 -18.24
C GLN A 80 -8.56 -4.53 -17.86
N THR A 81 -9.02 -5.33 -16.90
CA THR A 81 -8.40 -6.63 -16.57
C THR A 81 -9.23 -7.76 -17.15
N LYS A 82 -8.59 -8.79 -17.72
CA LYS A 82 -9.29 -9.98 -18.28
C LYS A 82 -10.01 -10.84 -17.23
N MET A 83 -9.83 -10.54 -15.94
CA MET A 83 -10.55 -11.15 -14.81
C MET A 83 -11.88 -10.43 -14.53
N THR A 84 -12.56 -10.00 -15.59
CA THR A 84 -13.79 -9.19 -15.52
C THR A 84 -14.97 -10.02 -14.99
N GLY A 85 -15.05 -11.31 -15.33
CA GLY A 85 -16.25 -12.14 -15.10
C GLY A 85 -16.54 -12.48 -13.63
N TYR A 86 -15.53 -12.59 -12.77
CA TYR A 86 -15.73 -12.98 -11.35
C TYR A 86 -15.94 -11.76 -10.42
N MET A 87 -15.59 -10.55 -10.90
CA MET A 87 -15.57 -9.34 -10.07
C MET A 87 -16.80 -8.45 -10.25
N TYR A 88 -17.54 -8.57 -11.36
CA TYR A 88 -18.78 -7.81 -11.63
C TYR A 88 -20.04 -8.36 -10.94
N SER A 89 -19.92 -9.21 -9.91
CA SER A 89 -21.05 -9.58 -9.06
C SER A 89 -21.49 -8.43 -8.13
N TYR A 90 -20.65 -7.40 -7.98
CA TYR A 90 -21.03 -6.15 -7.35
C TYR A 90 -21.28 -5.09 -8.43
N PRO A 91 -22.43 -4.42 -8.43
CA PRO A 91 -22.68 -3.35 -9.39
C PRO A 91 -21.60 -2.28 -9.23
N PRO A 92 -20.97 -1.81 -10.33
CA PRO A 92 -20.06 -0.68 -10.25
C PRO A 92 -20.83 0.53 -9.70
N PRO A 93 -20.21 1.39 -8.86
CA PRO A 93 -20.87 2.60 -8.40
C PRO A 93 -21.17 3.51 -9.58
N LEU A 94 -22.32 4.19 -9.50
CA LEU A 94 -22.76 5.17 -10.50
C LEU A 94 -21.63 6.14 -10.82
N THR A 95 -21.35 6.27 -12.12
CA THR A 95 -20.40 7.21 -12.67
C THR A 95 -20.78 8.65 -12.29
N ARG A 96 -19.81 9.57 -12.30
CA ARG A 96 -20.05 10.96 -11.88
C ARG A 96 -21.13 11.65 -12.72
N SER A 97 -21.32 11.24 -13.97
CA SER A 97 -22.42 11.68 -14.85
C SER A 97 -23.79 11.19 -14.40
N GLU A 98 -23.87 10.02 -13.78
CA GLU A 98 -25.14 9.41 -13.33
C GLU A 98 -25.60 9.94 -11.96
N ARG A 99 -24.69 10.55 -11.17
CA ARG A 99 -25.00 11.17 -9.88
C ARG A 99 -25.74 12.51 -9.97
N HIS A 100 -25.72 13.16 -11.12
CA HIS A 100 -26.36 14.48 -11.32
C HIS A 100 -27.81 14.36 -11.82
N THR A 101 -28.27 13.14 -12.11
CA THR A 101 -29.62 12.82 -12.59
C THR A 101 -30.52 12.18 -11.53
N GLN A 102 -30.13 12.23 -10.25
CA GLN A 102 -30.98 11.89 -9.10
C GLN A 102 -31.16 13.11 -8.18
#